data_AF-A0AAV5NVL8-F1
#
_entry.id   AF-A0AAV5NVL8-F1
#
_cell.length_a   1.000
_cell.length_b   1.000
_cell.length_c   1.000
_cell.angle_alpha   90.00
_cell.angle_beta   90.00
_cell.angle_gamma   90.00
#
_symmetry.space_group_name_H-M   'P 1'
#
loop_
_entity.id
_entity.type
_entity.pdbx_description
1 polymer ?
#
loop_
_entity_poly.entity_id
_entity_poly.type
_entity_poly.pdbx_seq_one_letter_code
_entity_poly.pdbx_strand_id
1 'polypeptide(L)'
;MVDPGGDVPKLEATISELGVKVVKIVLTHGHLDHVGGTEELAQSHKVDIIGPHKADNFWLQGLEGQSQMFGFPLTEAFEPTEWLNEGDIVTFGNEKLDVFHTPGHSPGHVIFHSYASETAFVGDVLFNGGVGRTDFPQGDFDTLIRSVKEKLWPLGNDVKFVPGHGPESTFGRERATNPFVADEMPLY
;
A
#
# COMPACT_ATOMS: atom_id res chain seq x y z
N MET A 1 5.22 -9.63 4.00
CA MET A 1 5.55 -8.27 4.43
C MET A 1 4.92 -7.31 3.44
N VAL A 2 4.24 -6.28 3.92
CA VAL A 2 3.63 -5.24 3.08
C VAL A 2 4.58 -4.05 3.05
N ASP A 3 4.86 -3.50 1.87
CA ASP A 3 5.61 -2.24 1.64
C ASP A 3 6.91 -2.07 2.45
N PRO A 4 7.94 -2.90 2.24
CA PRO A 4 9.25 -2.68 2.86
C PRO A 4 9.96 -1.46 2.24
N GLY A 5 9.64 -0.28 2.75
CA GLY A 5 10.14 1.01 2.28
C GLY A 5 11.63 1.29 2.42
N GLY A 6 12.30 0.60 3.33
CA GLY A 6 13.70 0.85 3.67
C GLY A 6 14.04 0.36 5.07
N ASP A 7 15.13 0.87 5.65
CA ASP A 7 15.62 0.49 6.99
C ASP A 7 15.68 -1.03 7.20
N VAL A 8 16.17 -1.77 6.20
CA VAL A 8 16.20 -3.25 6.20
C VAL A 8 16.77 -3.85 7.49
N PRO A 9 17.86 -3.34 8.10
CA PRO A 9 18.34 -3.85 9.38
C PRO A 9 17.31 -3.79 10.52
N LYS A 10 16.46 -2.77 10.55
CA LYS A 10 15.37 -2.63 11.54
C LYS A 10 14.24 -3.62 11.25
N LEU A 11 13.91 -3.81 9.97
CA LEU A 11 12.93 -4.80 9.54
C LEU A 11 13.38 -6.23 9.91
N GLU A 12 14.63 -6.59 9.64
CA GLU A 12 15.22 -7.89 10.01
C GLU A 12 15.24 -8.10 11.54
N ALA A 13 15.59 -7.08 12.31
CA ALA A 13 15.53 -7.15 13.77
C ALA A 13 14.09 -7.41 14.26
N THR A 14 13.10 -6.77 13.65
CA THR A 14 11.68 -6.95 13.99
C THR A 14 11.19 -8.35 13.61
N ILE A 15 11.56 -8.86 12.43
CA ILE A 15 11.24 -10.24 11.99
C ILE A 15 11.78 -11.25 13.01
N SER A 16 13.04 -11.05 13.44
CA SER A 16 13.71 -11.91 14.43
C SER A 16 13.02 -11.87 15.80
N GLU A 17 12.69 -10.67 16.30
CA GLU A 17 11.98 -10.48 17.57
C GLU A 17 10.60 -11.14 17.59
N LEU A 18 9.85 -11.00 16.49
CA LEU A 18 8.53 -11.62 16.34
C LEU A 18 8.61 -13.15 16.13
N GLY A 19 9.79 -13.69 15.80
CA GLY A 19 9.98 -15.12 15.52
C GLY A 19 9.19 -15.62 14.31
N VAL A 20 8.87 -14.72 13.37
CA VAL A 20 8.08 -15.03 12.17
C VAL A 20 8.97 -15.32 10.97
N LYS A 21 8.44 -16.09 10.02
CA LYS A 21 9.09 -16.31 8.72
C LYS A 21 8.42 -15.44 7.66
N VAL A 22 9.20 -14.60 6.97
CA VAL A 22 8.72 -13.92 5.77
C VAL A 22 8.59 -14.95 4.65
N VAL A 23 7.40 -15.02 4.04
CA VAL A 23 7.13 -15.97 2.94
C VAL A 23 6.85 -15.29 1.61
N LYS A 24 6.47 -14.01 1.62
CA LYS A 24 6.20 -13.15 0.46
C LYS A 24 6.40 -11.69 0.84
N ILE A 25 6.76 -10.86 -0.13
CA ILE A 25 6.62 -9.41 -0.07
C ILE A 25 5.46 -9.02 -0.99
N VAL A 26 4.59 -8.13 -0.52
CA VAL A 26 3.49 -7.59 -1.30
C VAL A 26 3.57 -6.07 -1.31
N LEU A 27 3.28 -5.46 -2.45
CA LEU A 27 3.40 -4.01 -2.65
C LEU A 27 2.04 -3.37 -2.94
N THR A 28 1.71 -2.30 -2.24
CA THR A 28 0.51 -1.49 -2.51
C THR A 28 0.73 -0.62 -3.75
N HIS A 29 1.89 0.02 -3.88
CA HIS A 29 2.23 0.90 -5.01
C HIS A 29 3.75 1.08 -5.16
N GLY A 30 4.18 1.78 -6.22
CA GLY A 30 5.58 1.84 -6.65
C GLY A 30 6.43 3.01 -6.13
N HIS A 31 6.00 3.76 -5.13
CA HIS A 31 6.81 4.87 -4.60
C HIS A 31 7.98 4.37 -3.74
N LEU A 32 9.09 5.11 -3.81
CA LEU A 32 10.37 4.74 -3.20
C LEU A 32 10.26 4.37 -1.72
N ASP A 33 9.55 5.17 -0.95
CA ASP A 33 9.40 5.01 0.50
C ASP A 33 8.50 3.81 0.90
N HIS A 34 7.90 3.13 -0.07
CA HIS A 34 7.18 1.86 0.10
C HIS A 34 7.95 0.65 -0.42
N VAL A 35 8.95 0.86 -1.28
CA VAL A 35 9.63 -0.23 -1.99
C VAL A 35 11.14 -0.28 -1.81
N GLY A 36 11.78 0.71 -1.19
CA GLY A 36 13.23 0.87 -1.16
C GLY A 36 14.01 -0.29 -0.52
N GLY A 37 13.39 -1.05 0.40
CA GLY A 37 13.98 -2.25 1.01
C GLY A 37 13.54 -3.58 0.38
N THR A 38 12.76 -3.54 -0.71
CA THR A 38 12.09 -4.72 -1.28
C THR A 38 13.06 -5.78 -1.78
N GLU A 39 13.99 -5.42 -2.66
CA GLU A 39 14.87 -6.41 -3.28
C GLU A 39 15.83 -7.02 -2.27
N GLU A 40 16.40 -6.22 -1.36
CA GLU A 40 17.31 -6.71 -0.33
C GLU A 40 16.61 -7.76 0.56
N LEU A 41 15.38 -7.48 1.01
CA LEU A 41 14.60 -8.41 1.82
C LEU A 41 14.11 -9.63 1.02
N ALA A 42 13.73 -9.45 -0.24
CA ALA A 42 13.35 -10.56 -1.11
C ALA A 42 14.51 -11.55 -1.29
N GLN A 43 15.71 -11.03 -1.52
CA GLN A 43 16.93 -11.81 -1.69
C GLN A 43 17.36 -12.50 -0.38
N SER A 44 17.33 -11.80 0.76
CA SER A 44 17.73 -12.35 2.06
C SER A 44 16.83 -13.52 2.50
N HIS A 45 15.51 -13.38 2.29
CA HIS A 45 14.51 -14.39 2.65
C HIS A 45 14.21 -15.41 1.54
N LYS A 46 14.69 -15.16 0.30
CA LYS A 46 14.42 -15.96 -0.90
C LYS A 46 12.92 -16.12 -1.16
N VAL A 47 12.22 -14.99 -1.22
CA VAL A 47 10.76 -14.91 -1.39
C VAL A 47 10.37 -14.09 -2.61
N ASP A 48 9.18 -14.37 -3.12
CA ASP A 48 8.62 -13.64 -4.26
C ASP A 48 8.18 -12.22 -3.86
N ILE A 49 8.31 -11.30 -4.82
CA ILE A 49 7.76 -9.94 -4.75
C ILE A 49 6.47 -9.92 -5.56
N ILE A 50 5.35 -9.61 -4.92
CA ILE A 50 4.02 -9.65 -5.54
C ILE A 50 3.44 -8.23 -5.55
N GLY A 51 3.03 -7.77 -6.71
CA GLY A 51 2.43 -6.46 -6.87
C GLY A 51 3.45 -5.34 -7.11
N PRO A 52 2.98 -4.09 -7.27
CA PRO A 52 1.58 -3.67 -7.23
C PRO A 52 0.85 -3.99 -8.54
N HIS A 53 -0.16 -3.22 -8.94
CA HIS A 53 -0.73 -3.37 -10.29
C HIS A 53 0.25 -2.84 -11.36
N LYS A 54 0.26 -3.47 -12.55
CA LYS A 54 1.22 -3.19 -13.63
C LYS A 54 1.26 -1.72 -14.09
N ALA A 55 0.19 -0.98 -13.87
CA ALA A 55 0.16 0.46 -14.16
C ALA A 55 1.21 1.27 -13.37
N ASP A 56 1.72 0.75 -12.24
CA ASP A 56 2.79 1.36 -11.46
C ASP A 56 4.20 0.96 -11.92
N ASN A 57 4.34 0.19 -13.00
CA ASN A 57 5.66 -0.19 -13.49
C ASN A 57 6.52 1.04 -13.80
N PHE A 58 5.94 2.14 -14.29
CA PHE A 58 6.72 3.36 -14.56
C PHE A 58 7.34 3.96 -13.28
N TRP A 59 6.68 3.80 -12.12
CA TRP A 59 7.23 4.22 -10.84
C TRP A 59 8.38 3.32 -10.40
N LEU A 60 8.21 1.99 -10.52
CA LEU A 60 9.27 1.02 -10.22
C LEU A 60 10.49 1.20 -11.13
N GLN A 61 10.28 1.44 -12.43
CA GLN A 61 11.37 1.76 -13.36
C GLN A 61 12.00 3.15 -13.11
N GLY A 62 11.35 4.00 -12.31
CA GLY A 62 11.81 5.34 -11.98
C GLY A 62 12.54 5.46 -10.64
N LEU A 63 12.78 4.36 -9.92
CA LEU A 63 13.29 4.38 -8.53
C LEU A 63 14.65 5.09 -8.38
N GLU A 64 15.55 4.97 -9.35
CA GLU A 64 16.82 5.69 -9.32
C GLU A 64 16.61 7.21 -9.33
N GLY A 65 15.67 7.69 -10.16
CA GLY A 65 15.30 9.10 -10.24
C GLY A 65 14.61 9.59 -8.98
N GLN A 66 13.73 8.76 -8.39
CA GLN A 66 13.12 9.06 -7.08
C GLN A 66 14.20 9.20 -5.99
N SER A 67 15.16 8.27 -5.95
CA SER A 67 16.26 8.27 -4.97
C SER A 67 17.08 9.56 -5.05
N GLN A 68 17.46 9.96 -6.27
CA GLN A 68 18.20 11.19 -6.52
C GLN A 68 17.40 12.44 -6.14
N MET A 69 16.13 12.50 -6.50
CA MET A 69 15.25 13.65 -6.26
C MET A 69 15.07 13.92 -4.76
N PHE A 70 14.97 12.87 -3.95
CA PHE A 70 14.73 12.98 -2.51
C PHE A 70 16.00 12.84 -1.65
N GLY A 71 17.17 12.59 -2.26
CA GLY A 71 18.44 12.48 -1.55
C GLY A 71 18.62 11.19 -0.74
N PHE A 72 17.96 10.11 -1.15
CA PHE A 72 18.08 8.78 -0.55
C PHE A 72 19.19 7.95 -1.22
N PRO A 73 19.68 6.87 -0.56
CA PRO A 73 20.51 5.87 -1.21
C PRO A 73 19.88 5.36 -2.51
N LEU A 74 20.72 5.07 -3.50
CA LEU A 74 20.27 4.58 -4.80
C LEU A 74 19.48 3.27 -4.63
N THR A 75 18.23 3.29 -5.07
CA THR A 75 17.40 2.08 -5.24
C THR A 75 17.30 1.80 -6.74
N GLU A 76 17.75 0.62 -7.15
CA GLU A 76 17.67 0.18 -8.55
C GLU A 76 16.21 -0.13 -8.94
N ALA A 77 15.92 0.00 -10.23
CA ALA A 77 14.65 -0.44 -10.76
C ALA A 77 14.54 -1.97 -10.71
N PHE A 78 13.34 -2.48 -10.40
CA PHE A 78 13.07 -3.91 -10.40
C PHE A 78 11.70 -4.22 -11.01
N GLU A 79 11.48 -5.48 -11.36
CA GLU A 79 10.16 -6.02 -11.69
C GLU A 79 9.71 -6.99 -10.60
N PRO A 80 8.44 -6.93 -10.15
CA PRO A 80 7.92 -7.93 -9.24
C PRO A 80 7.82 -9.29 -9.94
N THR A 81 7.85 -10.36 -9.16
CA THR A 81 7.65 -11.73 -9.62
C THR A 81 6.28 -11.89 -10.29
N GLU A 82 5.26 -11.22 -9.75
CA GLU A 82 3.89 -11.22 -10.25
C GLU A 82 3.26 -9.83 -10.09
N TRP A 83 2.46 -9.40 -11.07
CA TRP A 83 1.65 -8.19 -10.98
C TRP A 83 0.27 -8.52 -10.41
N LEU A 84 -0.30 -7.60 -9.63
CA LEU A 84 -1.63 -7.77 -9.04
C LEU A 84 -2.73 -7.12 -9.89
N ASN A 85 -3.94 -7.67 -9.85
CA ASN A 85 -5.16 -7.13 -10.44
C ASN A 85 -6.29 -7.07 -9.39
N GLU A 86 -7.34 -6.31 -9.72
CA GLU A 86 -8.60 -6.32 -8.98
C GLU A 86 -9.13 -7.77 -8.84
N GLY A 87 -9.50 -8.17 -7.62
CA GLY A 87 -10.11 -9.46 -7.34
C GLY A 87 -9.11 -10.61 -7.18
N ASP A 88 -7.82 -10.37 -7.32
CA ASP A 88 -6.79 -11.36 -6.97
C ASP A 88 -6.79 -11.62 -5.45
N ILE A 89 -6.25 -12.77 -5.06
CA ILE A 89 -6.14 -13.16 -3.65
C ILE A 89 -4.70 -13.56 -3.35
N VAL A 90 -4.05 -12.86 -2.43
CA VAL A 90 -2.74 -13.26 -1.92
C VAL A 90 -2.92 -14.16 -0.70
N THR A 91 -2.40 -15.38 -0.78
CA THR A 91 -2.45 -16.35 0.32
C THR A 91 -1.08 -16.51 1.01
N PHE A 92 -1.09 -16.64 2.34
CA PHE A 92 0.09 -16.99 3.12
C PHE A 92 -0.32 -17.76 4.39
N GLY A 93 0.27 -18.92 4.63
CA GLY A 93 -0.22 -19.82 5.68
C GLY A 93 -1.70 -20.18 5.45
N ASN A 94 -2.56 -19.89 6.42
CA ASN A 94 -4.01 -20.05 6.33
C ASN A 94 -4.74 -18.73 6.04
N GLU A 95 -4.00 -17.62 5.90
CA GLU A 95 -4.55 -16.29 5.70
C GLU A 95 -4.74 -15.96 4.22
N LYS A 96 -5.68 -15.05 3.95
CA LYS A 96 -6.00 -14.54 2.62
C LYS A 96 -6.11 -13.03 2.67
N LEU A 97 -5.58 -12.38 1.65
CA LEU A 97 -5.75 -10.95 1.40
C LEU A 97 -6.39 -10.77 0.04
N ASP A 98 -7.62 -10.26 0.04
CA ASP A 98 -8.32 -9.84 -1.17
C ASP A 98 -7.74 -8.52 -1.67
N VAL A 99 -7.49 -8.46 -2.97
CA VAL A 99 -6.84 -7.32 -3.63
C VAL A 99 -7.88 -6.44 -4.31
N PHE A 100 -7.84 -5.15 -4.02
CA PHE A 100 -8.64 -4.14 -4.72
C PHE A 100 -7.72 -3.15 -5.41
N HIS A 101 -7.96 -2.88 -6.69
CA HIS A 101 -7.29 -1.84 -7.44
C HIS A 101 -7.92 -0.48 -7.11
N THR A 102 -7.11 0.40 -6.55
CA THR A 102 -7.54 1.68 -5.97
C THR A 102 -6.68 2.84 -6.51
N PRO A 103 -6.70 3.11 -7.82
CA PRO A 103 -5.86 4.14 -8.43
C PRO A 103 -6.20 5.54 -7.92
N GLY A 104 -5.28 6.48 -8.12
CA GLY A 104 -5.48 7.90 -7.88
C GLY A 104 -4.28 8.55 -7.19
N HIS A 105 -3.73 7.92 -6.15
CA HIS A 105 -2.42 8.30 -5.61
C HIS A 105 -1.30 7.96 -6.60
N SER A 106 -1.35 6.72 -7.10
CA SER A 106 -0.63 6.22 -8.27
C SER A 106 -1.61 5.42 -9.15
N PRO A 107 -1.34 5.22 -10.45
CA PRO A 107 -2.26 4.51 -11.34
C PRO A 107 -2.34 3.00 -11.08
N GLY A 108 -1.32 2.41 -10.45
CA GLY A 108 -1.23 0.99 -10.09
C GLY A 108 -1.45 0.69 -8.61
N HIS A 109 -1.91 1.66 -7.81
CA HIS A 109 -2.14 1.45 -6.38
C HIS A 109 -3.19 0.35 -6.13
N VAL A 110 -2.88 -0.57 -5.22
CA VAL A 110 -3.80 -1.60 -4.71
C VAL A 110 -3.87 -1.57 -3.18
N ILE A 111 -4.93 -2.10 -2.60
CA ILE A 111 -5.04 -2.37 -1.16
C ILE A 111 -5.27 -3.85 -0.91
N PHE A 112 -4.90 -4.29 0.29
CA PHE A 112 -5.07 -5.67 0.75
C PHE A 112 -6.07 -5.72 1.89
N HIS A 113 -7.15 -6.49 1.76
CA HIS A 113 -8.15 -6.64 2.81
C HIS A 113 -8.19 -8.08 3.32
N SER A 114 -8.10 -8.25 4.64
CA SER A 114 -8.39 -9.52 5.31
C SER A 114 -9.81 -9.48 5.89
N TYR A 115 -10.71 -10.28 5.34
CA TYR A 115 -12.02 -10.50 5.94
C TYR A 115 -11.94 -11.24 7.29
N ALA A 116 -10.93 -12.09 7.49
CA ALA A 116 -10.79 -12.89 8.71
C ALA A 116 -10.43 -12.02 9.93
N SER A 117 -9.65 -10.96 9.72
CA SER A 117 -9.22 -10.03 10.78
C SER A 117 -9.89 -8.66 10.71
N GLU A 118 -10.82 -8.44 9.77
CA GLU A 118 -11.48 -7.15 9.52
C GLU A 118 -10.47 -5.98 9.44
N THR A 119 -9.36 -6.23 8.74
CA THR A 119 -8.22 -5.30 8.64
C THR A 119 -7.81 -5.11 7.18
N ALA A 120 -7.58 -3.85 6.78
CA ALA A 120 -7.07 -3.49 5.46
C ALA A 120 -5.69 -2.81 5.55
N PHE A 121 -4.76 -3.18 4.69
CA PHE A 121 -3.52 -2.46 4.44
C PHE A 121 -3.72 -1.60 3.19
N VAL A 122 -3.81 -0.28 3.39
CA VAL A 122 -4.36 0.62 2.37
C VAL A 122 -3.33 1.50 1.68
N GLY A 123 -2.04 1.33 2.00
CA GLY A 123 -0.98 2.17 1.48
C GLY A 123 -1.33 3.65 1.63
N ASP A 124 -1.20 4.38 0.55
CA ASP A 124 -1.38 5.83 0.53
C ASP A 124 -2.73 6.27 -0.05
N VAL A 125 -3.70 5.35 -0.19
CA VAL A 125 -5.03 5.74 -0.68
C VAL A 125 -5.85 6.50 0.39
N LEU A 126 -5.64 6.19 1.68
CA LEU A 126 -6.42 6.72 2.80
C LEU A 126 -5.58 6.83 4.07
N PHE A 127 -5.71 7.96 4.78
CA PHE A 127 -5.05 8.22 6.06
C PHE A 127 -6.08 8.58 7.15
N ASN A 128 -5.67 8.57 8.42
CA ASN A 128 -6.49 9.09 9.51
C ASN A 128 -6.69 10.60 9.36
N GLY A 129 -7.86 11.01 8.87
CA GLY A 129 -8.20 12.41 8.57
C GLY A 129 -7.59 12.96 7.27
N GLY A 130 -7.09 12.10 6.37
CA GLY A 130 -6.47 12.52 5.11
C GLY A 130 -6.59 11.50 3.98
N VAL A 131 -6.04 11.83 2.81
CA VAL A 131 -5.91 10.96 1.64
C VAL A 131 -4.55 11.17 0.99
N GLY A 132 -4.14 10.24 0.13
CA GLY A 132 -2.89 10.33 -0.63
C GLY A 132 -2.76 11.59 -1.48
N ARG A 133 -1.51 11.99 -1.71
CA ARG A 133 -1.20 13.05 -2.67
C ARG A 133 -1.54 12.61 -4.09
N THR A 134 -1.97 13.54 -4.94
CA THR A 134 -2.30 13.27 -6.34
C THR A 134 -1.63 14.24 -7.31
N ASP A 135 -0.66 15.01 -6.83
CA ASP A 135 0.09 16.00 -7.61
C ASP A 135 1.36 15.44 -8.26
N PHE A 136 1.67 14.17 -8.02
CA PHE A 136 2.72 13.44 -8.73
C PHE A 136 2.27 12.96 -10.12
N PRO A 137 3.21 12.64 -11.03
CA PRO A 137 2.90 12.07 -12.34
C PRO A 137 1.87 10.94 -12.28
N GLN A 138 0.81 11.07 -13.10
CA GLN A 138 -0.32 10.12 -13.17
C GLN A 138 -1.15 9.98 -11.89
N GLY A 139 -0.98 10.89 -10.92
CA GLY A 139 -1.94 11.07 -9.83
C GLY A 139 -3.21 11.77 -10.31
N ASP A 140 -4.36 11.39 -9.74
CA ASP A 140 -5.67 11.96 -10.07
C ASP A 140 -6.59 11.95 -8.84
N PHE A 141 -6.98 13.15 -8.39
CA PHE A 141 -7.77 13.34 -7.17
C PHE A 141 -9.18 12.73 -7.28
N ASP A 142 -9.89 12.96 -8.37
CA ASP A 142 -11.25 12.45 -8.54
C ASP A 142 -11.28 10.92 -8.60
N THR A 143 -10.26 10.32 -9.21
CA THR A 143 -10.05 8.86 -9.23
C THR A 143 -9.73 8.35 -7.83
N LEU A 144 -8.87 9.03 -7.06
CA LEU A 144 -8.56 8.67 -5.68
C LEU A 144 -9.81 8.64 -4.81
N ILE A 145 -10.60 9.71 -4.83
CA ILE A 145 -11.84 9.81 -4.06
C ILE A 145 -12.83 8.72 -4.46
N ARG A 146 -12.94 8.43 -5.77
CA ARG A 146 -13.78 7.35 -6.28
C ARG A 146 -13.31 5.99 -5.79
N SER A 147 -12.00 5.70 -5.85
CA SER A 147 -11.40 4.47 -5.34
C SER A 147 -11.74 4.25 -3.87
N VAL A 148 -11.58 5.27 -3.02
CA VAL A 148 -11.96 5.17 -1.60
C VAL A 148 -13.45 4.91 -1.44
N LYS A 149 -14.31 5.71 -2.07
CA LYS A 149 -15.76 5.63 -1.85
C LYS A 149 -16.39 4.36 -2.41
N GLU A 150 -15.93 3.89 -3.57
CA GLU A 150 -16.53 2.75 -4.27
C GLU A 150 -15.90 1.41 -3.89
N LYS A 151 -14.65 1.40 -3.39
CA LYS A 151 -13.96 0.15 -3.02
C LYS A 151 -13.85 -0.08 -1.52
N LEU A 152 -13.54 0.94 -0.73
CA LEU A 152 -13.30 0.76 0.71
C LEU A 152 -14.61 0.81 1.51
N TRP A 153 -15.51 1.75 1.24
CA TRP A 153 -16.76 1.90 2.01
C TRP A 153 -17.68 0.66 1.96
N PRO A 154 -17.81 -0.05 0.83
CA PRO A 154 -18.59 -1.29 0.79
C PRO A 154 -18.01 -2.43 1.64
N LEU A 155 -16.74 -2.38 2.06
CA LEU A 155 -16.12 -3.42 2.89
C LEU A 155 -16.65 -3.43 4.32
N GLY A 156 -17.22 -2.32 4.78
CA GLY A 156 -17.86 -2.20 6.10
C GLY A 156 -17.20 -1.16 6.99
N ASN A 157 -18.00 -0.56 7.87
CA ASN A 157 -17.55 0.54 8.73
C ASN A 157 -16.60 0.09 9.84
N ASP A 158 -16.70 -1.17 10.27
CA ASP A 158 -15.91 -1.73 11.37
C ASP A 158 -14.50 -2.15 10.94
N VAL A 159 -14.21 -2.14 9.62
CA VAL A 159 -12.89 -2.47 9.09
C VAL A 159 -11.86 -1.45 9.57
N LYS A 160 -10.85 -1.95 10.28
CA LYS A 160 -9.65 -1.18 10.64
C LYS A 160 -8.73 -1.08 9.44
N PHE A 161 -7.99 0.01 9.31
CA PHE A 161 -6.95 0.10 8.31
C PHE A 161 -5.62 0.57 8.86
N VAL A 162 -4.57 0.01 8.26
CA VAL A 162 -3.18 0.40 8.43
C VAL A 162 -2.78 1.23 7.20
N PRO A 163 -2.59 2.56 7.35
CA PRO A 163 -2.11 3.40 6.27
C PRO A 163 -0.60 3.21 6.04
N GLY A 164 -0.10 3.69 4.90
CA GLY A 164 1.33 3.86 4.64
C GLY A 164 2.00 4.83 5.61
N HIS A 165 1.26 5.86 6.02
CA HIS A 165 1.74 6.90 6.92
C HIS A 165 0.73 7.28 8.00
N GLY A 166 1.25 7.62 9.18
CA GLY A 166 0.45 8.07 10.31
C GLY A 166 -0.24 6.92 11.07
N PRO A 167 -1.18 7.26 11.97
CA PRO A 167 -1.83 6.27 12.82
C PRO A 167 -2.94 5.51 12.08
N GLU A 168 -3.24 4.30 12.56
CA GLU A 168 -4.40 3.52 12.14
C GLU A 168 -5.72 4.26 12.37
N SER A 169 -6.76 3.84 11.65
CA SER A 169 -8.15 4.31 11.83
C SER A 169 -9.15 3.22 11.39
N THR A 170 -10.42 3.57 11.22
CA THR A 170 -11.48 2.70 10.70
C THR A 170 -12.18 3.37 9.53
N PHE A 171 -12.71 2.58 8.59
CA PHE A 171 -13.49 3.12 7.49
C PHE A 171 -14.70 3.91 7.97
N GLY A 172 -15.41 3.45 9.01
CA GLY A 172 -16.54 4.17 9.59
C GLY A 172 -16.17 5.55 10.13
N ARG A 173 -15.01 5.67 10.80
CA ARG A 173 -14.51 6.97 11.28
C ARG A 173 -14.22 7.90 10.12
N GLU A 174 -13.49 7.44 9.09
CA GLU A 174 -13.15 8.29 7.96
C GLU A 174 -14.37 8.70 7.14
N ARG A 175 -15.37 7.81 6.97
CA ARG A 175 -16.67 8.16 6.37
C ARG A 175 -17.42 9.24 7.12
N ALA A 176 -17.25 9.32 8.43
CA ALA A 176 -17.93 10.31 9.27
C ALA A 176 -17.17 11.63 9.36
N THR A 177 -15.83 11.61 9.32
CA THR A 177 -15.03 12.78 9.71
C THR A 177 -13.95 13.21 8.72
N ASN A 178 -13.59 12.40 7.73
CA ASN A 178 -12.49 12.72 6.82
C ASN A 178 -12.94 13.84 5.85
N PRO A 179 -12.25 14.99 5.81
CA PRO A 179 -12.68 16.15 5.03
C PRO A 179 -12.70 15.92 3.51
N PHE A 180 -12.08 14.85 3.02
CA PHE A 180 -12.01 14.53 1.59
C PHE A 180 -13.05 13.48 1.16
N VAL A 181 -13.33 12.51 2.03
CA VAL A 181 -14.07 11.28 1.66
C VAL A 181 -15.28 10.99 2.54
N ALA A 182 -15.64 11.89 3.45
CA ALA A 182 -16.85 11.75 4.25
C ALA A 182 -18.13 11.64 3.38
N ASP A 183 -19.14 10.95 3.93
CA ASP A 183 -20.46 10.80 3.30
C ASP A 183 -21.22 12.13 3.32
N GLU A 184 -21.06 12.91 4.38
CA GLU A 184 -21.59 14.26 4.53
C GLU A 184 -20.45 15.20 4.96
N MET A 185 -20.42 16.41 4.40
CA MET A 185 -19.46 17.42 4.84
C MET A 185 -19.78 17.79 6.30
N PRO A 186 -18.80 17.76 7.23
CA PRO A 186 -19.03 18.21 8.59
C PRO A 186 -19.57 19.64 8.56
N LEU A 187 -20.80 19.84 9.04
CA LEU A 187 -21.37 21.18 9.24
C LEU A 187 -20.60 21.82 10.40
N TYR A 188 -19.56 22.59 10.07
CA TYR A 188 -18.91 23.50 11.01
C TYR A 188 -19.72 24.80 11.15
#